data_AF-A0A7K4L1X1-F1
#
_entry.id   AF-A0A7K4L1X1-F1
#
_cell.length_a   1.000
_cell.length_b   1.000
_cell.length_c   1.000
_cell.angle_alpha   90.00
_cell.angle_beta   90.00
_cell.angle_gamma   90.00
#
_symmetry.space_group_name_H-M   'P 1'
#
loop_
_entity.id
_entity.type
_entity.pdbx_description
1 polymer ?
#
loop_
_entity_poly.entity_id
_entity_poly.type
_entity_poly.pdbx_seq_one_letter_code
_entity_poly.pdbx_strand_id
1 'polypeptide(L)'
;PRVNTSLSSDDLLLEDLETEGERQLKSLLQHQLDTSVSVEQCKSKRKCFAPAAFYKPFGEEAAGALSLSQFQALQENDKETASLRELGLSDAEILLWK
;
A
#
# COMPACT_ATOMS: atom_id res chain seq x y z
N PRO A 1 14.15 -48.25 26.40
CA PRO A 1 13.28 -47.44 27.29
C PRO A 1 12.05 -46.91 26.51
N ARG A 2 10.89 -47.55 26.66
CA ARG A 2 9.62 -47.04 26.11
C ARG A 2 9.09 -46.00 27.09
N VAL A 3 9.03 -44.75 26.65
CA VAL A 3 8.48 -43.66 27.45
C VAL A 3 6.96 -43.73 27.32
N ASN A 4 6.31 -44.18 28.39
CA ASN A 4 4.87 -44.00 28.58
C ASN A 4 4.64 -42.50 28.85
N THR A 5 4.15 -41.77 27.85
CA THR A 5 3.51 -40.47 28.09
C THR A 5 2.05 -40.74 28.40
N SER A 6 1.72 -40.76 29.69
CA SER A 6 0.35 -40.61 30.16
C SER A 6 -0.22 -39.33 29.56
N LEU A 7 -1.28 -39.44 28.75
CA LEU A 7 -2.08 -38.33 28.27
C LEU A 7 -2.66 -37.62 29.51
N SER A 8 -2.06 -36.48 29.86
CA SER A 8 -2.58 -35.58 30.88
C SER A 8 -3.90 -35.00 30.38
N SER A 9 -4.89 -34.93 31.27
CA SER A 9 -6.26 -34.47 31.05
C SER A 9 -6.41 -32.98 30.71
N ASP A 10 -5.48 -32.40 29.94
CA ASP A 10 -5.50 -31.03 29.42
C ASP A 10 -6.05 -30.95 27.98
N ASP A 11 -6.58 -32.05 27.46
CA ASP A 11 -6.84 -32.24 26.02
C ASP A 11 -8.21 -31.73 25.51
N LEU A 12 -8.97 -30.92 26.25
CA LEU A 12 -10.37 -30.65 25.85
C LEU A 12 -10.92 -29.23 26.04
N LEU A 13 -10.09 -28.21 26.23
CA LEU A 13 -10.52 -26.81 26.05
C LEU A 13 -9.43 -25.98 25.39
N LEU A 14 -8.90 -26.47 24.26
CA LEU A 14 -8.37 -25.55 23.26
C LEU A 14 -9.59 -24.80 22.72
N GLU A 15 -9.95 -23.70 23.36
CA GLU A 15 -10.88 -22.73 22.78
C GLU A 15 -10.40 -22.52 21.34
N ASP A 16 -11.23 -22.85 20.34
CA ASP A 16 -10.85 -22.81 18.92
C ASP A 16 -10.31 -21.41 18.61
N LEU A 17 -9.00 -21.22 18.68
CA LEU A 17 -8.35 -19.96 18.34
C LEU A 17 -8.44 -19.85 16.82
N GLU A 18 -9.56 -19.32 16.36
CA GLU A 18 -9.75 -19.00 14.97
C GLU A 18 -8.66 -18.02 14.54
N THR A 19 -7.82 -18.44 13.60
CA THR A 19 -6.84 -17.55 13.00
C THR A 19 -7.54 -16.44 12.23
N GLU A 20 -6.92 -15.27 12.12
CA GLU A 20 -7.48 -14.18 11.32
C GLU A 20 -7.71 -14.59 9.84
N GLY A 21 -6.90 -15.52 9.32
CA GLY A 21 -7.11 -16.09 7.99
C GLY A 21 -8.39 -16.91 7.89
N GLU A 22 -8.65 -17.79 8.86
CA GLU A 22 -9.89 -18.58 8.91
C GLU A 22 -11.12 -17.71 9.09
N ARG A 23 -11.04 -16.70 9.98
CA ARG A 23 -12.10 -15.71 10.18
C ARG A 23 -12.47 -15.02 8.86
N GLN A 24 -11.46 -14.57 8.11
CA GLN A 24 -11.64 -13.91 6.82
C GLN A 24 -12.26 -14.84 5.78
N LEU A 25 -11.80 -16.09 5.68
CA LEU A 25 -12.32 -17.07 4.73
C LEU A 25 -13.79 -17.43 5.03
N LYS A 26 -14.16 -17.62 6.30
CA LYS A 26 -15.55 -17.88 6.69
C LYS A 26 -16.46 -16.69 6.34
N SER A 27 -16.01 -15.47 6.64
CA SER A 27 -16.72 -14.24 6.29
C SER A 27 -16.94 -14.11 4.77
N LEU A 28 -15.90 -14.41 3.98
CA LEU A 28 -15.96 -14.39 2.53
C LEU A 28 -16.97 -15.41 1.99
N LEU A 29 -16.88 -16.66 2.46
CA LEU A 29 -17.78 -17.74 2.02
C LEU A 29 -19.24 -17.43 2.35
N GLN A 30 -19.50 -16.92 3.55
CA GLN A 30 -20.85 -16.53 3.96
C GLN A 30 -21.45 -15.46 3.03
N HIS A 31 -20.64 -14.50 2.60
CA HIS A 31 -21.07 -13.49 1.63
C HIS A 31 -21.25 -14.04 0.21
N GLN A 32 -20.51 -15.08 -0.20
CA GLN A 32 -20.64 -15.68 -1.52
C GLN A 32 -21.87 -16.58 -1.66
N LEU A 33 -22.28 -17.23 -0.56
CA LEU A 33 -23.45 -18.11 -0.54
C LEU A 33 -24.77 -17.36 -0.30
N ASP A 34 -24.72 -16.06 0.04
CA ASP A 34 -25.90 -15.24 0.25
C ASP A 34 -26.62 -14.95 -1.09
N THR A 35 -27.70 -15.68 -1.33
CA THR A 35 -28.58 -15.53 -2.50
C THR A 35 -29.68 -14.48 -2.29
N SER A 36 -29.79 -13.91 -1.09
CA SER A 36 -30.80 -12.91 -0.73
C SER A 36 -30.34 -11.46 -0.95
N VAL A 37 -29.10 -11.28 -1.42
CA VAL A 37 -28.49 -9.96 -1.60
C VAL A 37 -29.06 -9.23 -2.82
N SER A 38 -29.37 -7.94 -2.66
CA SER A 38 -29.80 -7.06 -3.76
C SER A 38 -28.61 -6.42 -4.50
N VAL A 39 -28.85 -5.99 -5.73
CA VAL A 39 -27.85 -5.27 -6.55
C VAL A 39 -27.41 -3.97 -5.86
N GLU A 40 -28.33 -3.30 -5.17
CA GLU A 40 -28.11 -2.07 -4.42
C GLU A 40 -27.17 -2.30 -3.23
N GLN A 41 -27.35 -3.42 -2.50
CA GLN A 41 -26.47 -3.83 -1.41
C GLN A 41 -25.07 -4.24 -1.90
N CYS A 42 -24.97 -4.85 -3.10
CA CYS A 42 -23.66 -5.13 -3.72
C CYS A 42 -22.93 -3.85 -4.14
N LYS A 43 -23.66 -2.85 -4.64
CA LYS A 43 -23.10 -1.54 -5.01
C LYS A 43 -22.58 -0.77 -3.80
N SER A 44 -23.29 -0.79 -2.67
CA SER A 44 -22.85 -0.10 -1.45
C SER A 44 -21.59 -0.71 -0.82
N LYS A 45 -21.32 -2.00 -1.06
CA LYS A 45 -20.08 -2.69 -0.65
C LYS A 45 -18.86 -2.33 -1.48
N ARG A 46 -19.00 -1.63 -2.61
CA ARG A 46 -17.85 -1.01 -3.32
C ARG A 46 -17.32 0.12 -2.44
N LYS A 47 -16.55 -0.24 -1.42
CA LYS A 47 -15.59 0.66 -0.80
C LYS A 47 -14.76 1.21 -1.95
N CYS A 48 -14.84 2.52 -2.17
CA CYS A 48 -13.91 3.20 -3.05
C CYS A 48 -12.53 2.82 -2.54
N PHE A 49 -11.80 1.98 -3.28
CA PHE A 49 -10.36 1.97 -3.15
C PHE A 49 -9.96 3.43 -3.27
N ALA A 50 -9.25 3.96 -2.27
CA ALA A 50 -8.58 5.22 -2.45
C ALA A 50 -7.82 5.09 -3.79
N PRO A 51 -7.94 6.07 -4.70
CA PRO A 51 -7.17 6.03 -5.93
C PRO A 51 -5.74 5.69 -5.55
N ALA A 52 -5.12 4.74 -6.27
CA ALA A 52 -3.69 4.47 -6.09
C ALA A 52 -3.01 5.84 -6.04
N ALA A 53 -2.26 6.11 -4.97
CA ALA A 53 -1.65 7.43 -4.77
C ALA A 53 -0.95 7.78 -6.08
N PHE A 54 -1.47 8.78 -6.79
CA PHE A 54 -0.88 9.20 -8.05
C PHE A 54 0.48 9.76 -7.67
N TYR A 55 1.53 8.97 -7.89
CA TYR A 55 2.89 9.44 -7.73
C TYR A 55 3.05 10.61 -8.70
N LYS A 56 3.13 11.82 -8.14
CA LYS A 56 3.45 13.03 -8.89
C LYS A 56 4.98 13.15 -8.84
N PRO A 57 5.68 12.92 -9.97
CA PRO A 57 7.14 13.08 -10.00
C PRO A 57 7.51 14.55 -9.75
N PHE A 58 8.77 14.79 -9.35
CA PHE A 58 9.31 16.13 -9.18
C PHE A 58 9.47 16.77 -10.57
N GLY A 59 8.54 17.65 -10.93
CA GLY A 59 8.51 18.26 -12.27
C GLY A 59 7.89 17.37 -13.36
N GLU A 60 7.51 18.03 -14.47
CA GLU A 60 6.87 17.39 -15.63
C GLU A 60 7.84 16.49 -16.41
N GLU A 61 9.12 16.88 -16.45
CA GLU A 61 10.19 16.20 -17.17
C GLU A 61 10.48 14.80 -16.60
N ALA A 62 10.35 14.63 -15.28
CA ALA A 62 10.58 13.36 -14.60
C ALA A 62 9.50 12.31 -14.91
N ALA A 63 8.31 12.72 -15.37
CA ALA A 63 7.29 11.80 -15.89
C ALA A 63 7.68 11.17 -17.25
N GLY A 64 8.63 11.79 -17.97
CA GLY A 64 9.08 11.36 -19.29
C GLY A 64 10.44 10.66 -19.32
N ALA A 65 11.09 10.45 -18.18
CA ALA A 65 12.39 9.79 -18.12
C ALA A 65 12.29 8.31 -18.53
N LEU A 66 13.04 7.90 -19.54
CA LEU A 66 13.04 6.53 -20.07
C LEU A 66 14.21 5.68 -19.54
N SER A 67 15.09 6.26 -18.73
CA SER A 67 16.18 5.55 -18.06
C SER A 67 16.43 6.08 -16.65
N LEU A 68 17.07 5.24 -15.82
CA LEU A 68 17.49 5.63 -14.46
C LEU A 68 18.50 6.78 -14.48
N SER A 69 19.42 6.80 -15.44
CA SER A 69 20.42 7.87 -15.54
C SER A 69 19.77 9.22 -15.88
N GLN A 70 18.78 9.24 -16.76
CA GLN A 70 17.99 10.44 -17.07
C GLN A 70 17.24 10.92 -15.82
N PHE A 71 16.61 9.99 -15.10
CA PHE A 71 15.89 10.33 -13.87
C PHE A 71 16.82 10.88 -12.78
N GLN A 72 17.99 10.28 -12.59
CA GLN A 72 19.00 10.75 -11.62
C GLN A 72 19.49 12.16 -11.96
N ALA A 73 19.75 12.45 -13.23
CA ALA A 73 20.16 13.79 -13.65
C ALA A 73 19.08 14.85 -13.33
N LEU A 74 17.81 14.53 -13.60
CA LEU A 74 16.69 15.40 -13.24
C LEU A 74 16.60 15.59 -11.72
N GLN A 75 16.79 14.52 -10.94
CA GLN A 75 16.70 14.57 -9.48
C GLN A 75 17.79 15.46 -8.87
N GLU A 76 19.02 15.36 -9.35
CA GLU A 76 20.12 16.22 -8.89
C GLU A 76 19.88 17.68 -9.27
N ASN A 77 19.35 17.93 -10.47
CA ASN A 77 19.00 19.27 -10.90
C ASN A 77 17.89 19.89 -10.03
N ASP A 78 16.85 19.11 -9.69
CA ASP A 78 15.76 19.55 -8.83
C ASP A 78 16.27 19.88 -7.41
N LYS A 79 17.12 19.01 -6.83
CA LYS A 79 17.78 19.26 -5.54
C LYS A 79 18.57 20.57 -5.56
N GLU A 80 19.36 20.80 -6.60
CA GLU A 80 20.14 22.04 -6.75
C GLU A 80 19.22 23.26 -6.82
N THR A 81 18.13 23.20 -7.61
CA THR A 81 17.16 24.31 -7.65
C THR A 81 16.48 24.55 -6.31
N ALA A 82 16.15 23.49 -5.57
CA ALA A 82 15.57 23.60 -4.23
C ALA A 82 16.54 24.29 -3.28
N SER A 83 17.82 23.92 -3.29
CA SER A 83 18.85 24.58 -2.49
C SER A 83 19.01 26.06 -2.84
N LEU A 84 18.95 26.45 -4.12
CA LEU A 84 19.00 27.86 -4.51
C LEU A 84 17.77 28.65 -4.03
N ARG A 85 16.58 28.06 -4.06
CA ARG A 85 15.37 28.68 -3.49
C ARG A 85 15.45 28.83 -1.99
N GLU A 86 15.99 27.85 -1.28
CA GLU A 86 16.23 27.92 0.17
C GLU A 86 17.20 29.05 0.54
N LEU A 87 18.14 29.38 -0.36
CA LEU A 87 19.05 30.53 -0.22
C LEU A 87 18.41 31.87 -0.62
N GLY A 88 17.16 31.88 -1.07
CA GLY A 88 16.38 33.08 -1.36
C GLY A 88 16.44 33.56 -2.81
N LEU A 89 17.00 32.77 -3.73
CA LEU A 89 16.98 33.11 -5.16
C LEU A 89 15.57 32.90 -5.74
N SER A 90 15.15 33.84 -6.59
CA SER A 90 13.94 33.72 -7.40
C SER A 90 14.16 32.80 -8.60
N ASP A 91 13.08 32.23 -9.14
CA ASP A 91 13.17 31.35 -10.31
C ASP A 91 13.80 32.07 -11.53
N ALA A 92 13.63 33.39 -11.65
CA ALA A 92 14.24 34.18 -12.72
C ALA A 92 15.77 34.28 -12.57
N GLU A 93 16.27 34.43 -11.34
CA GLU A 93 17.71 34.44 -11.06
C GLU A 93 18.32 33.07 -11.27
N ILE A 94 17.62 32.01 -10.85
CA ILE A 94 18.07 30.62 -11.04
C ILE A 94 18.15 30.28 -12.54
N LEU A 95 17.18 30.72 -13.34
CA LEU A 95 17.19 30.51 -14.79
C LEU A 95 18.32 31.26 -15.49
N LEU A 96 18.71 32.44 -15.01
CA LEU A 96 19.81 33.20 -15.60
C LEU A 96 21.18 32.54 -15.38
N TRP A 97 21.30 31.76 -14.30
CA TRP A 97 22.54 31.08 -13.91
C TRP A 97 22.76 29.71 -14.55
N LYS A 98 21.72 29.12 -15.15
CA LYS A 98 21.76 27.80 -15.81
C LYS A 98 21.98 27.92 -17.32
#